data_AF-W1Y1J0-F1
#
_entry.id   AF-W1Y1J0-F1
#
_cell.length_a   1.000
_cell.length_b   1.000
_cell.length_c   1.000
_cell.angle_alpha   90.00
_cell.angle_beta   90.00
_cell.angle_gamma   90.00
#
_symmetry.space_group_name_H-M   'P 1'
#
loop_
_entity.id
_entity.type
_entity.pdbx_description
1 polymer ?
#
loop_
_entity_poly.entity_id
_entity_poly.type
_entity_poly.pdbx_seq_one_letter_code
_entity_poly.pdbx_strand_id
1 'polypeptide(L)'
;DMAHFAGLVAAGLHPNPVEYADIVTTTTHKTLRGPRGGMILCKEKYAKAIDKAIFPGIQGGPLMHVIAAKAVAFGEALQPEFKVYAQQV
;
A
#
# COMPACT_ATOMS: atom_id res chain seq x y z
N ASP A 1 -4.60 0.77 9.82
CA ASP A 1 -3.30 1.24 9.30
C ASP A 1 -2.30 0.10 9.41
N MET A 2 -1.71 -0.32 8.29
CA MET A 2 -0.71 -1.38 8.24
C MET A 2 0.69 -0.90 7.84
N ALA A 3 0.96 0.40 7.97
CA ALA A 3 2.17 1.04 7.44
C ALA A 3 3.49 0.32 7.79
N HIS A 4 3.62 -0.24 8.99
CA HIS A 4 4.84 -0.91 9.46
C HIS A 4 4.99 -2.36 8.96
N PHE A 5 3.89 -3.06 8.71
CA PHE A 5 3.89 -4.50 8.40
C PHE A 5 3.29 -4.84 7.03
N ALA A 6 3.06 -3.83 6.18
CA ALA A 6 2.50 -4.02 4.84
C ALA A 6 3.29 -4.99 3.95
N GLY A 7 4.62 -5.01 4.07
CA GLY A 7 5.45 -6.00 3.35
C GLY A 7 5.20 -7.43 3.83
N LEU A 8 5.00 -7.64 5.13
CA LEU A 8 4.69 -8.96 5.69
C LEU A 8 3.30 -9.44 5.26
N VAL A 9 2.33 -8.53 5.16
CA VAL A 9 1.00 -8.83 4.58
C VAL A 9 1.12 -9.21 3.10
N ALA A 10 1.86 -8.42 2.32
CA ALA A 10 2.08 -8.70 0.89
C ALA A 10 2.79 -10.05 0.67
N ALA A 11 3.71 -10.44 1.56
CA ALA A 11 4.40 -11.73 1.52
C ALA A 11 3.55 -12.92 2.05
N GLY A 12 2.36 -12.66 2.60
CA GLY A 12 1.50 -13.66 3.23
C GLY A 12 2.06 -14.22 4.54
N LEU A 13 2.88 -13.44 5.26
CA LEU A 13 3.52 -13.81 6.53
C LEU A 13 2.88 -13.13 7.75
N HIS A 14 1.88 -12.27 7.52
CA HIS A 14 1.11 -11.61 8.58
C HIS A 14 -0.38 -11.65 8.20
N PRO A 15 -1.31 -11.79 9.16
CA PRO A 15 -2.74 -11.71 8.90
C PRO A 15 -3.13 -10.50 8.05
N ASN A 16 -4.02 -10.73 7.08
CA ASN A 16 -4.41 -9.71 6.12
C ASN A 16 -5.57 -8.84 6.67
N PRO A 17 -5.32 -7.56 7.03
CA PRO A 17 -6.37 -6.71 7.58
C PRO A 17 -7.47 -6.37 6.54
N VAL A 18 -7.22 -6.54 5.24
CA VAL A 18 -8.19 -6.24 4.16
C VAL A 18 -9.41 -7.19 4.20
N GLU A 19 -9.26 -8.36 4.83
CA GLU A 19 -10.34 -9.33 5.02
C GLU A 19 -11.40 -8.81 6.01
N TYR A 20 -10.97 -8.08 7.04
CA TYR A 20 -11.82 -7.68 8.17
C TYR A 20 -12.19 -6.21 8.15
N ALA A 21 -11.28 -5.35 7.69
CA ALA A 21 -11.45 -3.91 7.74
C ALA A 21 -12.13 -3.35 6.48
N ASP A 22 -12.98 -2.35 6.69
CA ASP A 22 -13.62 -1.60 5.62
C ASP A 22 -12.64 -0.68 4.87
N ILE A 23 -11.64 -0.16 5.59
CA ILE A 23 -10.60 0.75 5.10
C ILE A 23 -9.27 0.34 5.72
N VAL A 24 -8.24 0.19 4.88
CA VAL A 24 -6.86 -0.08 5.28
C VAL A 24 -5.94 0.95 4.64
N THR A 25 -5.24 1.72 5.46
CA THR A 25 -4.20 2.64 5.01
C THR A 25 -2.83 2.03 5.16
N THR A 26 -1.87 2.46 4.34
CA THR A 26 -0.46 2.05 4.48
C THR A 26 0.50 3.08 3.90
N THR A 27 1.74 3.06 4.37
CA THR A 27 2.89 3.68 3.70
C THR A 27 3.60 2.68 2.81
N THR A 28 4.19 3.14 1.71
CA THR A 28 4.87 2.25 0.75
C THR A 28 6.36 2.01 1.03
N HIS A 29 6.98 2.72 1.97
CA HIS A 29 8.46 2.77 2.14
C HIS A 29 9.03 2.04 3.36
N LYS A 30 8.20 1.34 4.14
CA LYS A 30 8.67 0.55 5.28
C LYS A 30 8.98 -0.88 4.84
N THR A 31 8.35 -1.88 5.45
CA THR A 31 8.52 -3.28 5.07
C THR A 31 8.12 -3.59 3.62
N LEU A 32 7.30 -2.73 2.98
CA LEU A 32 6.95 -2.84 1.56
C LEU A 32 8.05 -2.33 0.60
N ARG A 33 9.12 -1.71 1.11
CA ARG A 33 10.36 -1.32 0.37
C ARG A 33 10.20 -0.43 -0.86
N GLY A 34 9.05 0.18 -1.08
CA GLY A 34 8.82 1.13 -2.16
C GLY A 34 9.21 2.58 -1.83
N PRO A 35 8.83 3.54 -2.70
CA PRO A 35 9.13 4.96 -2.48
C PRO A 35 8.33 5.54 -1.33
N ARG A 36 8.70 6.74 -0.85
CA ARG A 36 7.90 7.49 0.13
C ARG A 36 6.55 7.89 -0.48
N GLY A 37 5.48 7.34 0.08
CA GLY A 37 4.11 7.64 -0.30
C GLY A 37 3.12 6.83 0.55
N GLY A 38 1.83 7.02 0.31
CA GLY A 38 0.75 6.28 0.96
C GLY A 38 -0.22 5.65 -0.03
N MET A 39 -1.05 4.73 0.50
CA MET A 39 -2.18 4.10 -0.19
C MET A 39 -3.37 3.98 0.76
N ILE A 40 -4.57 4.04 0.20
CA ILE A 40 -5.83 3.77 0.89
C ILE A 40 -6.52 2.64 0.13
N LEU A 41 -6.65 1.48 0.76
CA LEU A 41 -7.49 0.38 0.28
C LEU A 41 -8.83 0.47 1.00
N CYS A 42 -9.93 0.26 0.27
CA CYS A 42 -11.27 0.31 0.85
C CYS A 42 -12.22 -0.62 0.10
N LYS A 43 -13.35 -0.93 0.73
CA LYS A 43 -14.49 -1.54 0.02
C LYS A 43 -15.07 -0.53 -0.97
N GLU A 44 -15.58 -1.02 -2.10
CA GLU A 44 -16.03 -0.20 -3.24
C GLU A 44 -17.05 0.89 -2.86
N LYS A 45 -17.95 0.62 -1.92
CA LYS A 45 -18.94 1.60 -1.41
C LYS A 45 -18.31 2.90 -0.88
N TYR A 46 -17.04 2.89 -0.48
CA TYR A 46 -16.33 4.07 0.03
C TYR A 46 -15.46 4.77 -1.02
N ALA A 47 -15.22 4.16 -2.19
CA ALA A 47 -14.23 4.62 -3.17
C ALA A 47 -14.47 6.09 -3.59
N LYS A 48 -15.70 6.42 -4.03
CA LYS A 48 -16.05 7.79 -4.45
C LYS A 48 -15.85 8.83 -3.34
N ALA A 49 -16.15 8.47 -2.09
CA ALA A 49 -16.02 9.39 -0.95
C ALA A 49 -14.55 9.65 -0.62
N ILE A 50 -13.71 8.60 -0.65
CA ILE A 50 -12.28 8.69 -0.41
C ILE A 50 -11.58 9.46 -1.54
N ASP A 51 -11.88 9.15 -2.80
CA ASP A 51 -11.28 9.84 -3.95
C ASP A 51 -11.59 11.34 -3.89
N LYS A 52 -12.84 11.72 -3.63
CA LYS A 52 -13.24 13.12 -3.47
C LYS A 52 -12.55 13.81 -2.30
N ALA A 53 -12.32 13.11 -1.20
CA ALA A 53 -11.61 13.65 -0.04
C ALA A 53 -10.12 13.89 -0.35
N ILE A 54 -9.49 13.04 -1.14
CA ILE A 54 -8.10 13.24 -1.58
C ILE A 54 -7.99 14.35 -2.61
N PHE A 55 -8.79 14.30 -3.67
CA PHE A 55 -8.83 15.32 -4.71
C PHE A 55 -10.30 15.59 -5.11
N PRO A 56 -10.77 16.85 -5.05
CA PRO A 56 -10.02 18.09 -4.83
C PRO A 56 -9.86 18.50 -3.36
N GLY A 57 -10.14 17.60 -2.39
CA GLY A 57 -10.23 17.96 -0.97
C GLY A 57 -8.90 18.35 -0.30
N ILE A 58 -7.95 17.41 -0.20
CA ILE A 58 -6.73 17.58 0.61
C ILE A 58 -5.49 17.83 -0.25
N GLN A 59 -5.42 17.23 -1.45
CA GLN A 59 -4.26 17.29 -2.33
C GLN A 59 -4.60 17.96 -3.66
N GLY A 60 -3.54 18.45 -4.32
CA GLY A 60 -3.58 18.96 -5.70
C GLY A 60 -3.18 17.89 -6.71
N GLY A 61 -2.31 18.24 -7.66
CA GLY A 61 -1.83 17.32 -8.69
C GLY A 61 -1.06 16.12 -8.12
N PRO A 62 -1.24 14.90 -8.65
CA PRO A 62 -0.57 13.71 -8.16
C PRO A 62 0.94 13.71 -8.50
N LEU A 63 1.74 13.10 -7.62
CA LEU A 63 3.17 12.89 -7.86
C LEU A 63 3.39 11.66 -8.74
N MET A 64 3.27 11.82 -10.06
CA MET A 64 3.33 10.71 -11.02
C MET A 64 4.64 9.90 -10.97
N HIS A 65 5.78 10.54 -10.67
CA HIS A 65 7.06 9.86 -10.48
C HIS A 65 7.05 8.92 -9.26
N VAL A 66 6.36 9.29 -8.18
CA VAL A 66 6.17 8.41 -7.01
C VAL A 66 5.20 7.28 -7.35
N ILE A 67 4.14 7.54 -8.12
CA ILE A 67 3.20 6.51 -8.57
C ILE A 67 3.93 5.47 -9.44
N ALA A 68 4.78 5.90 -10.37
CA ALA A 68 5.60 5.00 -11.17
C ALA A 68 6.55 4.15 -10.31
N ALA A 69 7.26 4.77 -9.36
CA ALA A 69 8.14 4.04 -8.44
C ALA A 69 7.39 3.04 -7.54
N LYS A 70 6.14 3.33 -7.16
CA LYS A 70 5.29 2.36 -6.43
C LYS A 70 4.97 1.14 -7.30
N ALA A 71 4.67 1.33 -8.59
CA ALA A 71 4.40 0.23 -9.51
C ALA A 71 5.61 -0.71 -9.64
N VAL A 72 6.83 -0.16 -9.71
CA VAL A 72 8.08 -0.95 -9.68
C VAL A 72 8.17 -1.75 -8.38
N ALA A 73 7.99 -1.10 -7.23
CA ALA A 73 8.06 -1.76 -5.93
C ALA A 73 7.00 -2.87 -5.74
N PHE A 74 5.80 -2.70 -6.29
CA PHE A 74 4.78 -3.75 -6.25
C PHE A 74 5.14 -4.92 -7.18
N GLY A 75 5.76 -4.64 -8.33
CA GLY A 75 6.34 -5.67 -9.20
C GLY A 75 7.40 -6.50 -8.48
N GLU A 76 8.28 -5.85 -7.69
CA GLU A 76 9.26 -6.52 -6.83
C GLU A 76 8.58 -7.33 -5.71
N ALA A 77 7.56 -6.77 -5.06
CA ALA A 77 6.84 -7.43 -3.97
C ALA A 77 6.08 -8.69 -4.40
N LEU A 78 5.75 -8.81 -5.69
CA LEU A 78 5.15 -10.00 -6.29
C LEU A 78 6.16 -11.11 -6.60
N GLN A 79 7.47 -10.82 -6.57
CA GLN A 79 8.49 -11.82 -6.86
C GLN A 79 8.67 -12.78 -5.67
N PRO A 80 8.96 -14.09 -5.91
CA PRO A 80 9.19 -15.07 -4.85
C PRO A 80 10.28 -14.65 -3.86
N GLU A 81 11.33 -13.97 -4.34
CA GLU A 81 12.46 -13.49 -3.53
C GLU A 81 12.01 -12.48 -2.47
N PHE A 82 10.92 -11.75 -2.71
CA PHE A 82 10.38 -10.83 -1.72
C PHE A 82 9.84 -11.56 -0.49
N LYS A 83 9.21 -12.73 -0.68
CA LYS A 83 8.75 -13.56 0.44
C LYS A 83 9.92 -14.13 1.23
N VAL A 84 10.98 -14.56 0.55
CA VAL A 84 12.23 -15.00 1.20
C VAL A 84 12.83 -13.87 2.02
N TYR A 85 12.96 -12.67 1.44
CA TYR A 85 13.40 -11.48 2.17
C TYR A 85 12.54 -11.22 3.42
N ALA A 86 11.21 -11.28 3.28
CA ALA A 86 10.28 -10.99 4.36
C ALA A 86 10.27 -12.03 5.51
N GLN A 87 10.73 -13.26 5.27
CA GLN A 87 10.90 -14.28 6.32
C GLN A 87 12.10 -14.00 7.25
N GLN A 88 13.05 -13.18 6.79
CA GLN A 88 14.28 -12.83 7.51
C GLN A 88 14.19 -11.49 8.27
N VAL A 89 13.04 -10.81 8.19
CA VAL A 89 12.73 -9.56 8.88
C VAL A 89 12.04 -9.86 10.20
#